data_AF-A0A8K0ITX7-F1
#
_entry.id   AF-A0A8K0ITX7-F1
#
_cell.length_a   1.000
_cell.length_b   1.000
_cell.length_c   1.000
_cell.angle_alpha   90.00
_cell.angle_beta   90.00
_cell.angle_gamma   90.00
#
_symmetry.space_group_name_H-M   'P 1'
#
loop_
_entity.id
_entity.type
_entity.pdbx_description
1 polymer ?
#
loop_
_entity_poly.entity_id
_entity_poly.type
_entity_poly.pdbx_seq_one_letter_code
_entity_poly.pdbx_strand_id
1 'polypeptide(L)'
;MSEVFEGYERQYCEISASLSRKCSSAAVLDGEQKKQKVSEIKSGIDDAEALIRKMDLEARSLQPSVKAGLLAKLREYKSDLNNLKSELKRISTSNPKQAAREELLESGMADTLALENNVVLVLGYVWYHDGFFWF
;
A
#
# COMPACT_ATOMS: atom_id res chain seq x y z
N MET A 1 22.42 8.03 15.55
CA MET A 1 21.48 7.06 14.95
C MET A 1 22.03 5.65 15.13
N SER A 2 21.23 4.59 14.96
CA SER A 2 21.76 3.22 14.83
C SER A 2 22.23 3.00 13.40
N GLU A 3 23.46 2.53 13.20
CA GLU A 3 24.04 2.20 11.89
C GLU A 3 23.17 1.18 11.14
N VAL A 4 22.59 0.23 11.88
CA VAL A 4 21.69 -0.80 11.33
C VAL A 4 20.41 -0.18 10.77
N PHE A 5 19.82 0.77 11.49
CA PHE A 5 18.64 1.50 11.02
C PHE A 5 18.95 2.27 9.73
N GLU A 6 20.07 3.01 9.71
CA GLU A 6 20.49 3.80 8.55
C GLU A 6 20.76 2.93 7.32
N GLY A 7 21.31 1.72 7.52
CA GLY A 7 21.50 0.74 6.46
C GLY A 7 20.19 0.21 5.86
N TYR A 8 19.18 -0.04 6.70
CA TYR A 8 17.85 -0.44 6.21
C TYR A 8 17.11 0.71 5.53
N GLU A 9 17.26 1.92 6.05
CA GLU A 9 16.66 3.11 5.48
C GLU A 9 17.17 3.39 4.07
N ARG A 10 18.49 3.31 3.86
CA ARG A 10 19.09 3.48 2.53
C ARG A 10 18.53 2.48 1.52
N GLN A 11 18.44 1.20 1.92
CA GLN A 11 17.84 0.15 1.09
C GLN A 11 16.37 0.44 0.77
N TYR A 12 15.60 0.90 1.76
CA TYR A 12 14.20 1.27 1.54
C TYR A 12 14.08 2.41 0.53
N CYS A 13 14.89 3.47 0.65
CA CYS A 13 14.88 4.59 -0.28
C CYS A 13 15.24 4.16 -1.70
N GLU A 14 16.26 3.30 -1.87
CA GLU A 14 16.64 2.74 -3.17
C GLU A 14 15.50 1.93 -3.80
N ILE A 15 14.87 1.05 -3.02
CA ILE A 15 13.73 0.25 -3.48
C ILE A 15 12.54 1.15 -3.82
N SER A 16 12.17 2.11 -2.98
CA SER A 16 11.05 3.02 -3.21
C SER A 16 11.23 3.86 -4.48
N ALA A 17 12.43 4.39 -4.71
CA ALA A 17 12.75 5.12 -5.93
C ALA A 17 12.69 4.21 -7.16
N SER A 18 13.15 2.96 -7.04
CA SER A 18 13.05 1.94 -8.09
C SER A 18 11.60 1.57 -8.40
N LEU A 19 10.79 1.37 -7.37
CA LEU A 19 9.36 1.05 -7.48
C LEU A 19 8.60 2.18 -8.18
N SER A 20 8.83 3.43 -7.80
CA SER A 20 8.21 4.60 -8.44
C SER A 20 8.47 4.60 -9.95
N ARG A 21 9.73 4.42 -10.37
CA ARG A 21 10.09 4.33 -11.80
C ARG A 21 9.45 3.13 -12.49
N LYS A 22 9.44 1.96 -11.84
CA LYS A 22 8.81 0.74 -12.37
C LYS A 22 7.29 0.92 -12.53
N CYS A 23 6.61 1.59 -11.59
CA CYS A 23 5.19 1.92 -11.69
C CYS A 23 4.91 2.82 -12.89
N SER A 24 5.67 3.91 -13.07
CA SER A 24 5.52 4.80 -14.22
C SER A 24 5.75 4.06 -15.55
N SER A 25 6.75 3.18 -15.60
CA SER A 25 6.99 2.34 -16.79
C SER A 25 5.89 1.32 -17.01
N ALA A 26 5.39 0.65 -15.97
CA ALA A 26 4.33 -0.35 -16.08
C ALA A 26 2.98 0.24 -16.52
N ALA A 27 2.74 1.53 -16.25
CA ALA A 27 1.50 2.21 -16.61
C ALA A 27 1.29 2.28 -18.14
N VAL A 28 2.36 2.27 -18.94
CA VAL A 28 2.31 2.36 -20.41
C VAL A 28 2.54 1.00 -21.10
N LEU A 29 2.72 -0.08 -20.33
CA LEU A 29 2.88 -1.43 -20.86
C LEU A 29 1.54 -2.15 -20.93
N ASP A 30 1.47 -3.14 -21.82
CA ASP A 30 0.33 -4.04 -21.99
C ASP A 30 0.76 -5.51 -22.06
N GLY A 31 -0.21 -6.42 -21.97
CA GLY A 31 -0.02 -7.85 -22.15
C GLY A 31 0.99 -8.48 -21.17
N GLU A 32 1.82 -9.40 -21.66
CA GLU A 32 2.74 -10.17 -20.82
C GLU A 32 3.87 -9.29 -20.23
N GLN A 33 4.32 -8.25 -20.95
CA GLN A 33 5.32 -7.32 -20.44
C GLN A 33 4.83 -6.56 -19.21
N LYS A 34 3.56 -6.11 -19.23
CA LYS A 34 2.91 -5.48 -18.07
C LYS A 34 2.82 -6.45 -16.91
N LYS A 35 2.36 -7.68 -17.16
CA LYS A 35 2.19 -8.71 -16.13
C LYS A 35 3.52 -9.07 -15.45
N GLN A 36 4.59 -9.20 -16.22
CA GLN A 36 5.93 -9.42 -15.69
C GLN A 36 6.38 -8.24 -14.82
N LYS A 37 6.23 -7.00 -15.31
CA LYS A 37 6.61 -5.80 -14.56
C LYS A 37 5.80 -5.63 -13.27
N VAL A 38 4.50 -5.93 -13.30
CA VAL A 38 3.61 -5.94 -12.13
C VAL A 38 4.10 -6.92 -11.07
N SER A 39 4.53 -8.13 -11.45
CA SER A 39 5.11 -9.10 -10.51
C SER A 39 6.42 -8.62 -9.89
N GLU A 40 7.30 -7.98 -10.67
CA GLU A 40 8.52 -7.36 -10.16
C GLU A 40 8.23 -6.23 -9.15
N ILE A 41 7.20 -5.42 -9.42
CA ILE A 41 6.77 -4.35 -8.50
C ILE A 41 6.22 -4.95 -7.21
N LYS A 42 5.40 -6.02 -7.29
CA LYS A 42 4.88 -6.73 -6.11
C LYS A 42 6.01 -7.22 -5.21
N SER A 43 6.97 -7.94 -5.76
CA SER A 43 8.12 -8.43 -4.99
C SER A 43 8.88 -7.29 -4.31
N GLY A 44 9.13 -6.17 -5.02
CA GLY A 44 9.82 -5.03 -4.42
C GLY A 44 9.00 -4.32 -3.34
N ILE A 45 7.67 -4.32 -3.44
CA ILE A 45 6.80 -3.83 -2.36
C ILE A 45 6.94 -4.73 -1.13
N ASP A 46 6.93 -6.05 -1.30
CA ASP A 46 7.09 -7.00 -0.20
C ASP A 46 8.45 -6.83 0.50
N ASP A 47 9.52 -6.61 -0.27
CA ASP A 47 10.86 -6.31 0.24
C ASP A 47 10.90 -4.98 1.02
N ALA A 48 10.26 -3.94 0.50
CA ALA A 48 10.15 -2.64 1.18
C ALA A 48 9.36 -2.77 2.50
N GLU A 49 8.29 -3.57 2.54
CA GLU A 49 7.56 -3.86 3.77
C GLU A 49 8.42 -4.60 4.80
N ALA A 50 9.23 -5.56 4.34
CA ALA A 50 10.16 -6.28 5.21
C ALA A 50 11.20 -5.33 5.81
N LEU A 51 11.72 -4.37 5.05
CA LEU A 51 12.65 -3.34 5.56
C LEU A 51 11.98 -2.43 6.58
N ILE A 52 10.75 -1.96 6.32
CA ILE A 52 9.99 -1.16 7.30
C ILE A 52 9.80 -1.93 8.61
N ARG A 53 9.48 -3.23 8.55
CA ARG A 53 9.36 -4.07 9.76
C ARG A 53 10.69 -4.20 10.51
N LYS A 54 11.81 -4.38 9.81
CA LYS A 54 13.15 -4.43 10.42
C LYS A 54 13.52 -3.11 11.10
N MET A 55 13.25 -1.98 10.44
CA MET A 55 13.45 -0.64 11.00
C MET A 55 12.59 -0.39 12.24
N ASP A 56 11.34 -0.87 12.25
CA ASP A 56 10.44 -0.75 13.41
C ASP A 56 10.99 -1.52 14.63
N LEU A 57 11.46 -2.75 14.42
CA LEU A 57 12.11 -3.55 15.46
C LEU A 57 13.38 -2.88 16.00
N GLU A 58 14.22 -2.35 15.11
CA GLU A 58 15.44 -1.62 15.48
C GLU A 58 15.12 -0.34 16.26
N ALA A 59 14.14 0.46 15.81
CA ALA A 59 13.74 1.67 16.51
C ALA A 59 13.21 1.40 17.93
N ARG A 60 12.58 0.24 18.15
CA ARG A 60 12.04 -0.15 19.45
C ARG A 60 13.11 -0.45 20.51
N SER A 61 14.35 -0.77 20.11
CA SER A 61 15.46 -1.03 21.03
C SER A 61 16.19 0.24 21.49
N LEU A 62 15.92 1.39 20.83
CA LEU A 62 16.61 2.65 21.07
C LEU A 62 15.97 3.47 22.21
N GLN A 63 16.71 4.47 22.69
CA GLN A 63 16.24 5.39 23.73
C GLN A 63 14.95 6.13 23.30
N PRO A 64 14.03 6.44 24.24
CA PRO A 64 12.72 7.04 23.92
C PRO A 64 12.79 8.33 23.09
N SER A 65 13.78 9.18 23.37
CA SER A 65 14.01 10.45 22.67
C SER A 65 14.30 10.25 21.17
N VAL A 66 15.11 9.25 20.82
CA VAL A 66 15.46 8.92 19.43
C VAL A 66 14.35 8.12 18.77
N LYS A 67 13.75 7.16 19.50
CA LYS A 67 12.67 6.30 19.02
C LYS A 67 11.48 7.09 18.48
N ALA A 68 11.06 8.16 19.17
CA ALA A 68 9.91 8.96 18.76
C ALA A 68 10.07 9.54 17.35
N GLY A 69 11.25 10.10 17.04
CA GLY A 69 11.54 10.64 15.71
C GLY A 69 11.56 9.56 14.62
N LEU A 70 12.12 8.39 14.94
CA LEU A 70 12.15 7.26 14.01
C LEU A 70 10.78 6.67 13.72
N LEU A 71 9.90 6.57 14.73
CA LEU A 71 8.54 6.11 14.53
C LEU A 71 7.71 7.07 13.67
N ALA A 72 7.95 8.38 13.79
CA ALA A 72 7.32 9.37 12.89
C ALA A 72 7.74 9.12 11.43
N LYS A 73 9.05 8.96 11.19
CA LYS A 73 9.59 8.65 9.86
C LYS A 73 9.05 7.33 9.28
N LEU A 74 8.93 6.30 10.11
CA LEU A 74 8.35 5.01 9.70
C LEU A 74 6.87 5.12 9.32
N ARG A 75 6.11 6.04 9.93
CA ARG A 75 4.72 6.28 9.54
C ARG A 75 4.63 6.91 8.15
N GLU A 76 5.53 7.83 7.83
CA GLU A 76 5.64 8.41 6.49
C GLU A 76 5.97 7.33 5.46
N TYR A 77 6.99 6.51 5.71
CA TYR A 77 7.36 5.39 4.82
C TYR A 77 6.24 4.37 4.62
N LYS A 78 5.47 4.07 5.66
CA LYS A 78 4.27 3.22 5.54
C LYS A 78 3.21 3.86 4.64
N SER A 79 3.01 5.18 4.74
CA SER A 79 2.06 5.92 3.90
C SER A 79 2.51 5.94 2.43
N ASP A 80 3.78 6.23 2.16
CA ASP A 80 4.33 6.25 0.81
C ASP A 80 4.22 4.89 0.14
N LEU A 81 4.50 3.83 0.89
CA LEU A 81 4.37 2.47 0.38
C LEU A 81 2.89 2.10 0.11
N ASN A 82 1.95 2.60 0.90
CA ASN A 82 0.52 2.45 0.61
C ASN A 82 0.09 3.18 -0.67
N ASN A 83 0.69 4.35 -0.96
CA ASN A 83 0.47 5.03 -2.23
C ASN A 83 0.97 4.17 -3.40
N LEU A 84 2.20 3.65 -3.33
CA LEU A 84 2.76 2.75 -4.36
C LEU A 84 1.91 1.49 -4.56
N LYS A 85 1.41 0.88 -3.48
CA LYS A 85 0.47 -0.26 -3.56
C LYS A 85 -0.83 0.11 -4.28
N SER A 86 -1.36 1.30 -4.03
CA SER A 86 -2.58 1.80 -4.67
C SER A 86 -2.35 2.08 -6.16
N GLU A 87 -1.20 2.64 -6.51
CA GLU A 87 -0.80 2.83 -7.91
C GLU A 87 -0.65 1.50 -8.64
N LEU A 88 -0.01 0.50 -8.02
CA LEU A 88 0.11 -0.84 -8.58
C LEU A 88 -1.26 -1.47 -8.84
N LYS A 89 -2.22 -1.33 -7.91
CA LYS A 89 -3.60 -1.80 -8.12
C LYS A 89 -4.21 -1.16 -9.36
N ARG A 90 -4.12 0.18 -9.49
CA ARG A 90 -4.61 0.93 -10.66
C ARG A 90 -3.95 0.48 -11.97
N ILE A 91 -2.63 0.27 -11.95
CA ILE A 91 -1.89 -0.24 -13.12
C ILE A 91 -2.40 -1.63 -13.49
N SER A 92 -2.60 -2.51 -12.49
CA SER A 92 -3.06 -3.89 -12.71
C SER A 92 -4.52 -3.98 -13.18
N THR A 93 -5.38 -3.03 -12.80
CA THR A 93 -6.80 -3.00 -13.22
C THR A 93 -7.03 -2.22 -14.51
N SER A 94 -6.13 -1.30 -14.88
CA SER A 94 -6.10 -0.61 -16.17
C SER A 94 -5.66 -1.58 -17.27
N ASN A 95 -6.45 -2.63 -17.48
CA ASN A 95 -6.44 -3.46 -18.65
C ASN A 95 -7.65 -3.01 -19.48
N PRO A 96 -7.50 -2.48 -20.70
CA PRO A 96 -8.64 -2.03 -21.52
C PRO A 96 -9.69 -3.12 -21.77
N LYS A 97 -9.32 -4.42 -21.60
CA LYS A 97 -10.27 -5.54 -21.64
C LYS A 97 -11.15 -5.69 -20.39
N GLN A 98 -10.82 -5.07 -19.27
CA GLN A 98 -11.69 -5.05 -18.07
C GLN A 98 -12.71 -3.92 -18.11
N ALA A 99 -12.39 -2.76 -18.70
CA ALA A 99 -13.37 -1.70 -18.93
C ALA A 99 -14.57 -2.20 -19.75
N ALA A 100 -14.32 -2.98 -20.81
CA ALA A 100 -15.38 -3.61 -21.61
C ALA A 100 -16.12 -4.74 -20.88
N ARG A 101 -15.50 -5.37 -19.86
CA ARG A 101 -16.16 -6.41 -19.05
C ARG A 101 -17.03 -5.80 -17.94
N GLU A 102 -16.64 -4.65 -17.41
CA GLU A 102 -17.41 -3.90 -16.41
C GLU A 102 -18.64 -3.25 -17.06
N GLU A 103 -18.52 -2.71 -18.27
CA GLU A 103 -19.67 -2.22 -19.06
C GLU A 103 -20.67 -3.34 -19.40
N LEU A 104 -20.18 -4.54 -19.73
CA LEU A 104 -21.03 -5.71 -19.97
C LEU A 104 -21.71 -6.24 -18.69
N LEU A 105 -21.06 -6.12 -17.53
CA LEU A 105 -21.62 -6.50 -16.23
C LEU A 105 -22.65 -5.48 -15.72
N GLU A 106 -22.46 -4.19 -16.00
CA GLU A 106 -23.38 -3.12 -15.63
C GLU A 106 -24.63 -3.10 -16.53
N SER A 107 -24.49 -3.45 -17.82
CA SER A 107 -25.62 -3.71 -18.73
C SER A 107 -26.48 -4.93 -18.33
N GLY A 108 -26.01 -5.79 -17.41
CA GLY A 108 -26.69 -7.01 -16.98
C GLY A 108 -27.49 -6.89 -15.68
N MET A 109 -27.48 -5.73 -15.00
CA MET A 109 -28.11 -5.54 -13.68
C MET A 109 -29.07 -4.35 -13.63
N ALA A 110 -29.67 -3.94 -14.76
CA ALA A 110 -30.64 -2.84 -14.79
C ALA A 110 -32.11 -3.26 -14.56
N ASP A 111 -32.41 -4.56 -14.47
CA ASP A 111 -33.79 -5.07 -14.37
C ASP A 111 -34.00 -6.05 -13.21
N THR A 112 -33.82 -5.60 -11.96
CA THR A 112 -34.54 -6.18 -10.80
C THR A 112 -34.69 -5.16 -9.67
N LEU A 113 -35.68 -4.28 -9.87
CA LEU A 113 -36.70 -3.87 -8.89
C LEU A 113 -36.25 -3.35 -7.52
N ALA A 114 -36.51 -2.05 -7.35
CA ALA A 114 -36.75 -1.35 -6.09
C ALA A 114 -37.67 -2.09 -5.11
N LEU A 115 -37.52 -1.74 -3.82
CA LEU A 115 -38.32 -1.99 -2.58
C LEU A 115 -37.36 -2.52 -1.49
N GLU A 116 -37.24 -2.04 -0.24
CA GLU A 116 -37.92 -1.08 0.62
C GLU A 116 -36.99 -0.78 1.84
N ASN A 117 -37.11 0.43 2.42
CA ASN A 117 -37.12 0.76 3.85
C ASN A 117 -35.90 0.52 4.81
N ASN A 118 -35.32 1.67 5.20
CA ASN A 118 -35.17 2.18 6.58
C ASN A 118 -34.07 1.62 7.53
N VAL A 119 -33.01 2.44 7.68
CA VAL A 119 -32.27 2.86 8.90
C VAL A 119 -31.91 1.80 9.96
N VAL A 120 -30.60 1.56 10.12
CA VAL A 120 -29.91 1.61 11.45
C VAL A 120 -28.52 2.25 11.28
N LEU A 121 -28.34 3.39 11.95
CA LEU A 121 -27.07 4.05 12.22
C LEU A 121 -26.20 3.18 13.14
N VAL A 122 -24.91 2.98 12.84
CA VAL A 122 -23.87 3.05 13.89
C VAL A 122 -22.58 3.63 13.30
N LEU A 123 -22.14 4.69 13.97
CA LEU A 123 -20.92 5.47 13.78
C LEU A 123 -19.65 4.64 14.02
N GLY A 124 -18.59 4.98 13.27
CA GLY A 124 -17.21 4.93 13.78
C GLY A 124 -16.49 3.59 13.73
N TYR A 125 -15.79 3.32 12.62
CA TYR A 125 -14.63 2.43 12.66
C TYR A 125 -13.39 3.25 13.05
N VAL A 126 -13.09 3.21 14.35
CA VAL A 126 -11.85 3.70 14.95
C VAL A 126 -10.69 2.80 14.49
N TRP A 127 -9.66 3.42 13.92
CA TRP A 127 -8.40 2.76 13.59
C TRP A 127 -7.70 2.31 14.87
N TYR A 128 -7.53 0.99 15.03
CA TYR A 128 -6.79 0.39 16.13
C TYR A 128 -5.32 0.23 15.73
N HIS A 129 -4.47 1.13 16.18
CA HIS A 129 -3.02 0.94 16.19
C HIS A 129 -2.49 1.44 17.54
N ASP A 130 -1.72 0.59 18.19
CA ASP A 130 -1.10 0.76 19.51
C ASP A 130 -2.02 0.48 20.71
N GLY A 131 -1.78 -0.67 21.33
CA GLY A 131 -2.41 -1.05 22.58
C GLY A 131 -2.01 -0.11 23.71
N PHE A 132 -2.99 0.40 24.43
CA PHE A 132 -2.81 0.84 25.80
C PHE A 132 -4.09 0.53 26.58
N PHE A 133 -3.94 -0.41 27.51
CA PHE A 133 -4.87 -0.75 28.56
C PHE A 133 -4.91 0.42 29.56
N TRP A 134 -6.08 0.93 29.92
CA TRP A 134 -6.25 1.68 31.18
C TRP A 134 -7.68 1.57 31.71
N PHE A 135 -7.75 0.87 32.85
CA PHE A 135 -8.82 0.65 33.84
C PHE A 135 -10.27 0.42 33.39
#